data_AF-A0A8I0B294-F1
#
_entry.id   AF-A0A8I0B294-F1
#
_cell.length_a   1.000
_cell.length_b   1.000
_cell.length_c   1.000
_cell.angle_alpha   90.00
_cell.angle_beta   90.00
_cell.angle_gamma   90.00
#
_symmetry.space_group_name_H-M   'P 1'
#
loop_
_entity.id
_entity.type
_entity.pdbx_description
1 polymer ?
#
loop_
_entity_poly.entity_id
_entity_poly.type
_entity_poly.pdbx_seq_one_letter_code
_entity_poly.pdbx_strand_id
1 'polypeptide(L)'
;MNTRHAYWNVNKRIMAVLLTVWAVVAYGCGMLGADALNAIYLGGFPLGFWFAQQGAIYVFVLLILAYFLIMERVDKQFDVHE
;
A
#
# COMPACT_ATOMS: atom_id res chain seq x y z
N MET A 1 -4.66 22.82 -22.08
CA MET A 1 -3.81 22.50 -20.90
C MET A 1 -3.15 21.16 -21.17
N ASN A 2 -1.82 21.06 -21.23
CA ASN A 2 -1.13 19.84 -21.69
C ASN A 2 -1.53 18.60 -20.86
N THR A 3 -2.31 17.70 -21.45
CA THR A 3 -2.80 16.44 -20.86
C THR A 3 -1.68 15.57 -20.29
N ARG A 4 -0.48 15.57 -20.91
CA ARG A 4 0.72 14.88 -20.38
C ARG A 4 1.18 15.37 -19.01
N HIS A 5 1.10 16.68 -18.75
CA HIS A 5 1.55 17.24 -17.46
C HIS A 5 0.58 16.91 -16.33
N ALA A 6 -0.72 16.86 -16.63
CA ALA A 6 -1.75 16.44 -15.66
C ALA A 6 -1.56 14.97 -15.26
N TYR A 7 -1.35 14.09 -16.23
CA TYR A 7 -1.08 12.67 -16.00
C TYR A 7 0.15 12.44 -15.12
N TRP A 8 1.25 13.14 -15.42
CA TRP A 8 2.50 13.05 -14.67
C TRP A 8 2.33 13.47 -13.20
N ASN A 9 1.55 14.52 -12.95
CA ASN A 9 1.27 14.97 -11.59
C ASN A 9 0.39 13.99 -10.80
N VAL A 10 -0.60 13.37 -11.46
CA VAL A 10 -1.43 12.33 -10.83
C VAL A 10 -0.59 11.11 -10.48
N ASN A 11 0.26 10.64 -11.41
CA ASN A 11 1.08 9.46 -11.17
C ASN A 11 2.07 9.66 -10.00
N LYS A 12 2.70 10.84 -9.91
CA LYS A 12 3.52 11.22 -8.75
C LYS A 12 2.73 11.22 -7.44
N ARG A 13 1.47 11.67 -7.46
CA ARG A 13 0.60 11.66 -6.28
C ARG A 13 0.23 10.23 -5.86
N ILE A 14 -0.04 9.34 -6.81
CA ILE A 14 -0.28 7.91 -6.55
C ILE A 14 0.95 7.29 -5.90
N MET A 15 2.14 7.50 -6.46
CA MET A 15 3.39 7.01 -5.87
C MET A 15 3.62 7.56 -4.45
N ALA A 16 3.39 8.85 -4.23
CA ALA A 16 3.51 9.44 -2.90
C ALA A 16 2.54 8.82 -1.89
N VAL A 17 1.30 8.56 -2.29
CA VAL A 17 0.31 7.86 -1.44
C VAL A 17 0.76 6.44 -1.16
N LEU A 18 1.22 5.69 -2.17
CA LEU A 18 1.70 4.32 -2.01
C LEU A 18 2.88 4.24 -1.04
N LEU A 19 3.85 5.13 -1.17
CA LEU A 19 5.00 5.25 -0.27
C LEU A 19 4.57 5.60 1.16
N THR A 20 3.58 6.49 1.30
CA THR A 20 3.04 6.85 2.61
C THR A 20 2.34 5.66 3.27
N VAL A 21 1.49 4.95 2.53
CA VAL A 21 0.81 3.73 3.03
C VAL A 21 1.84 2.66 3.36
N TRP A 22 2.83 2.44 2.50
CA TRP A 22 3.92 1.51 2.77
C TRP A 22 4.67 1.87 4.06
N ALA A 23 5.03 3.13 4.26
CA ALA A 23 5.69 3.59 5.49
C ALA A 23 4.79 3.41 6.71
N VAL A 24 3.51 3.76 6.62
CA VAL A 24 2.54 3.56 7.71
C VAL A 24 2.36 2.09 8.03
N VAL A 25 2.31 1.19 7.05
CA VAL A 25 2.18 -0.25 7.32
C VAL A 25 3.48 -0.82 7.89
N ALA A 26 4.64 -0.44 7.34
CA ALA A 26 5.95 -0.90 7.83
C ALA A 26 6.21 -0.45 9.28
N TYR A 27 5.98 0.83 9.60
CA TYR A 27 6.18 1.37 10.96
C TYR A 27 4.99 1.07 11.89
N GLY A 28 3.76 1.15 11.39
CA GLY A 28 2.54 0.97 12.17
C GLY A 28 2.30 -0.48 12.57
N CYS A 29 2.42 -1.44 11.65
CA CYS A 29 2.31 -2.87 12.00
C CYS A 29 3.60 -3.43 12.58
N GLY A 30 4.78 -2.89 12.19
CA GLY A 30 6.07 -3.40 12.64
C GLY A 30 6.57 -2.88 13.98
N MET A 31 6.23 -1.64 14.38
CA MET A 31 6.76 -1.01 15.59
C MET A 31 5.67 -0.67 16.63
N LEU A 32 4.56 -0.06 16.22
CA LEU A 32 3.49 0.35 17.15
C LEU A 32 2.46 -0.75 17.43
N GLY A 33 2.14 -1.56 16.43
CA GLY A 33 1.21 -2.68 16.52
C GLY A 33 1.87 -4.00 16.93
N ALA A 34 3.20 -4.06 17.00
CA ALA A 34 3.92 -5.30 17.29
C ALA A 34 3.58 -5.88 18.68
N ASP A 35 3.42 -5.03 19.70
CA ASP A 35 3.04 -5.48 21.05
C ASP A 35 1.59 -5.97 21.12
N ALA A 36 0.66 -5.29 20.43
CA ALA A 36 -0.73 -5.72 20.34
C ALA A 36 -0.90 -6.99 19.48
N LEU A 37 -0.10 -7.14 18.42
CA LEU A 37 -0.07 -8.33 17.57
C LEU A 37 0.63 -9.51 18.26
N ASN A 38 1.67 -9.27 19.06
CA ASN A 38 2.33 -10.32 19.84
C ASN A 38 1.44 -10.86 20.97
N ALA A 39 0.42 -10.12 21.40
CA ALA A 39 -0.58 -10.63 22.34
C ALA A 39 -1.53 -11.68 21.69
N ILE A 40 -1.60 -11.72 20.36
CA ILE A 40 -2.41 -12.69 19.62
C ILE A 40 -1.48 -13.79 19.13
N TYR A 41 -1.78 -15.04 19.48
CA TYR A 41 -0.99 -16.19 19.07
C TYR A 41 -1.69 -16.91 17.93
N LEU A 42 -1.05 -16.95 16.75
CA LEU A 42 -1.50 -17.77 15.63
C LEU A 42 -0.74 -19.10 15.66
N GLY A 43 -1.44 -20.19 15.98
CA GLY A 43 -0.88 -21.54 15.90
C GLY A 43 0.32 -21.80 16.83
N GLY A 44 0.46 -21.05 17.92
CA GLY A 44 1.55 -21.20 18.91
C GLY A 44 2.70 -20.21 18.75
N PHE A 45 2.69 -19.35 17.73
CA PHE A 45 3.69 -18.28 17.56
C PHE A 45 3.04 -16.89 17.61
N PRO A 46 3.74 -15.89 18.15
CA PRO A 46 3.21 -14.53 18.23
C PRO A 46 2.99 -13.94 16.83
N LEU A 47 1.83 -13.30 16.61
CA LEU A 47 1.42 -12.78 15.30
C LEU A 47 2.39 -11.73 14.76
N GLY A 48 3.03 -10.94 15.64
CA GLY A 48 4.06 -9.98 15.24
C GLY A 48 5.25 -10.64 14.56
N PHE A 49 5.66 -11.82 15.02
CA PHE A 49 6.74 -12.60 14.38
C PHE A 49 6.32 -13.13 13.01
N TRP A 50 5.11 -13.66 12.88
CA TRP A 50 4.56 -14.08 11.59
C TRP A 50 4.46 -12.91 10.60
N PHE A 51 4.08 -11.72 11.09
CA PHE A 51 3.96 -10.53 10.26
C PHE A 51 5.32 -10.02 9.77
N ALA A 52 6.35 -10.10 10.61
CA ALA A 52 7.72 -9.75 10.24
C ALA A 52 8.29 -10.66 9.14
N GLN A 53 7.88 -11.92 9.09
CA GLN A 53 8.44 -12.92 8.17
C GLN A 53 7.59 -13.11 6.90
N GLN A 54 6.28 -13.31 7.04
CA GLN A 54 5.35 -13.56 5.94
C GLN A 54 4.38 -12.38 5.70
N GLY A 55 4.09 -11.57 6.72
CA GLY A 55 3.17 -10.43 6.59
C GLY A 55 3.66 -9.38 5.58
N ALA A 56 4.97 -9.15 5.49
CA ALA A 56 5.56 -8.18 4.57
C ALA A 56 5.19 -8.44 3.09
N ILE A 57 5.18 -9.72 2.66
CA ILE A 57 4.84 -10.04 1.27
C ILE A 57 3.34 -9.87 0.98
N TYR A 58 2.46 -10.17 1.95
CA TYR A 58 1.03 -9.91 1.80
C TYR A 58 0.73 -8.41 1.69
N VAL A 59 1.38 -7.58 2.52
CA VAL A 59 1.30 -6.12 2.43
C VAL A 59 1.75 -5.64 1.05
N PHE A 60 2.85 -6.20 0.54
CA PHE A 60 3.39 -5.83 -0.76
C PHE A 60 2.41 -6.14 -1.90
N VAL A 61 1.80 -7.34 -1.91
CA VAL A 61 0.79 -7.72 -2.90
C VAL A 61 -0.46 -6.83 -2.80
N LEU A 62 -0.92 -6.53 -1.57
CA LEU A 62 -2.04 -5.61 -1.35
C LEU A 62 -1.77 -4.20 -1.89
N LEU A 63 -0.56 -3.68 -1.69
CA LEU A 63 -0.13 -2.39 -2.24
C LEU A 63 -0.14 -2.38 -3.77
N ILE A 64 0.32 -3.46 -4.41
CA ILE A 64 0.29 -3.60 -5.87
C ILE A 64 -1.15 -3.62 -6.39
N LEU A 65 -2.03 -4.39 -5.76
CA LEU A 65 -3.45 -4.43 -6.12
C LEU A 65 -4.13 -3.07 -5.92
N ALA A 66 -3.86 -2.39 -4.81
CA ALA A 66 -4.37 -1.05 -4.55
C ALA A 66 -3.89 -0.05 -5.61
N TYR A 67 -2.61 -0.09 -5.97
CA TYR A 67 -2.06 0.72 -7.07
C TYR A 67 -2.79 0.45 -8.37
N PHE A 68 -2.94 -0.82 -8.75
CA PHE A 68 -3.60 -1.20 -9.99
C PHE A 68 -5.04 -0.67 -10.07
N LEU A 69 -5.83 -0.83 -8.99
CA LEU A 69 -7.21 -0.33 -8.93
C LEU A 69 -7.30 1.21 -8.98
N ILE A 70 -6.35 1.90 -8.35
CA ILE A 70 -6.28 3.37 -8.40
C ILE A 70 -5.90 3.83 -9.80
N MET A 71 -4.90 3.19 -10.42
CA MET A 71 -4.43 3.51 -11.76
C MET A 71 -5.53 3.25 -12.79
N GLU A 72 -6.28 2.14 -12.69
CA GLU A 72 -7.41 1.85 -13.56
C GLU A 72 -8.49 2.95 -13.51
N ARG A 73 -8.77 3.50 -12.32
CA ARG A 73 -9.70 4.64 -12.18
C ARG A 73 -9.16 5.91 -12.80
N VAL A 74 -7.86 6.16 -12.64
CA VAL A 74 -7.20 7.33 -13.22
C VAL A 74 -7.18 7.22 -14.73
N ASP A 75 -6.79 6.08 -15.28
CA ASP A 75 -6.81 5.82 -16.72
C ASP A 75 -8.23 6.03 -17.28
N LYS A 76 -9.29 5.49 -16.65
CA LYS A 76 -10.68 5.75 -17.06
C LYS A 76 -11.08 7.23 -17.04
N GLN A 77 -10.52 8.05 -16.14
CA GLN A 77 -10.82 9.48 -16.10
C GLN A 77 -10.11 10.26 -17.23
N PHE A 78 -8.93 9.81 -17.64
CA PHE A 78 -8.17 10.46 -18.70
C PHE A 78 -8.49 9.91 -20.11
N ASP A 79 -9.01 8.68 -20.21
CA ASP A 79 -9.46 8.03 -21.46
C ASP A 79 -10.85 8.52 -21.92
N VAL A 80 -11.62 9.20 -21.06
CA VAL A 80 -12.93 9.79 -21.39
C VAL A 80 -12.80 11.21 -22.01
N HIS A 81 -11.58 11.66 -22.28
CA HIS A 81 -11.32 13.00 -22.83
C HIS A 81 -10.67 13.01 -24.22
N GLU A 82 -10.79 11.92 -24.99
CA GLU A 82 -10.60 11.96 -26.45
C GLU A 82 -11.95 12.09 -27.17
#